data_AF-A0A2V5QHG5-F1
#
_entry.id   AF-A0A2V5QHG5-F1
#
_cell.length_a   1.000
_cell.length_b   1.000
_cell.length_c   1.000
_cell.angle_alpha   90.00
_cell.angle_beta   90.00
_cell.angle_gamma   90.00
#
_symmetry.space_group_name_H-M   'P 1'
#
loop_
_entity.id
_entity.type
_entity.pdbx_description
1 polymer ?
#
loop_
_entity_poly.entity_id
_entity_poly.type
_entity_poly.pdbx_seq_one_letter_code
_entity_poly.pdbx_strand_id
1 'polypeptide(L)'
;MKPASSVKTPTQYIASLPADRAKTIATVRAFVNKHIPPGYEECLVWGTIGWTIPLSRYPDTYNKQPICYVALSSQKNYCVLYLFGPFRSANQLEQLKAAFKAAGKKLDMGKSCVHFESPNDLPLEAIGQLISAISSEEWIEIYEQSRLLTKAGQAQSRKRDAPAARKVAAKSASAPTVSAGTLDGES
;
A
#
# COMPACT_ATOMS: atom_id res chain seq x y z
N MET A 1 -14.19 -15.31 -5.74
CA MET A 1 -13.80 -16.49 -6.57
C MET A 1 -12.48 -16.14 -7.22
N LYS A 2 -11.46 -17.01 -7.19
CA LYS A 2 -10.15 -16.68 -7.79
C LYS A 2 -10.28 -16.81 -9.32
N PRO A 3 -9.96 -15.77 -10.11
CA PRO A 3 -10.04 -15.88 -11.57
C PRO A 3 -9.02 -16.90 -12.09
N ALA A 4 -9.27 -17.44 -13.28
CA ALA A 4 -8.34 -18.33 -13.96
C ALA A 4 -6.98 -17.64 -14.18
N SER A 5 -5.90 -18.42 -14.20
CA SER A 5 -4.53 -17.92 -14.40
C SER A 5 -4.30 -17.21 -15.74
N SER A 6 -5.21 -17.39 -16.70
CA SER A 6 -5.21 -16.70 -18.00
C SER A 6 -5.72 -15.25 -17.94
N VAL A 7 -6.37 -14.84 -16.85
CA VAL A 7 -6.91 -13.49 -16.67
C VAL A 7 -5.80 -12.54 -16.24
N LYS A 8 -5.43 -11.61 -17.13
CA LYS A 8 -4.30 -10.68 -16.93
C LYS A 8 -4.71 -9.20 -16.92
N THR A 9 -5.94 -8.87 -17.28
CA THR A 9 -6.43 -7.48 -17.38
C THR A 9 -7.78 -7.30 -16.69
N PRO A 10 -8.13 -6.08 -16.25
CA PRO A 10 -9.46 -5.77 -15.72
C PRO A 10 -10.60 -6.13 -16.68
N THR A 11 -10.41 -5.93 -17.98
CA THR A 11 -11.40 -6.30 -19.01
C THR A 11 -11.60 -7.81 -19.08
N GLN A 12 -10.52 -8.60 -19.08
CA GLN A 12 -10.61 -10.06 -19.03
C GLN A 12 -11.24 -10.54 -17.72
N TYR A 13 -10.98 -9.86 -16.60
CA TYR A 13 -11.60 -10.17 -15.33
C TYR A 13 -13.12 -10.05 -15.41
N ILE A 14 -13.64 -8.93 -15.91
CA ILE A 14 -15.09 -8.74 -16.09
C ILE A 14 -15.67 -9.79 -17.04
N ALA A 15 -15.01 -10.07 -18.16
CA ALA A 15 -15.45 -11.07 -19.13
C ALA A 15 -15.48 -12.51 -18.56
N SER A 16 -14.73 -12.78 -17.50
CA SER A 16 -14.72 -14.08 -16.82
C SER A 16 -15.86 -14.27 -15.81
N LEU A 17 -16.63 -13.22 -15.51
CA LEU A 17 -17.71 -13.26 -14.52
C LEU A 17 -19.05 -13.67 -15.16
N PRO A 18 -19.97 -14.26 -14.38
CA PRO A 18 -21.38 -14.38 -14.77
C PRO A 18 -21.98 -13.02 -15.17
N ALA A 19 -22.93 -13.01 -16.10
CA ALA A 19 -23.42 -11.78 -16.75
C ALA A 19 -23.97 -10.72 -15.75
N ASP A 20 -24.65 -11.15 -14.70
CA ASP A 20 -25.14 -10.31 -13.61
C ASP A 20 -23.98 -9.66 -12.84
N ARG A 21 -22.97 -10.46 -12.46
CA ARG A 21 -21.77 -9.97 -11.76
C ARG A 21 -20.92 -9.07 -12.64
N ALA A 22 -20.76 -9.41 -13.92
CA ALA A 22 -20.04 -8.62 -14.90
C ALA A 22 -20.67 -7.22 -15.01
N LYS A 23 -22.01 -7.13 -15.10
CA LYS A 23 -22.74 -5.85 -15.15
C LYS A 23 -22.52 -5.03 -13.88
N THR A 24 -22.66 -5.65 -12.70
CA THR A 24 -22.46 -4.98 -11.41
C THR A 24 -21.03 -4.44 -11.27
N ILE A 25 -20.02 -5.28 -11.53
CA ILE A 25 -18.61 -4.91 -11.43
C ILE A 25 -18.24 -3.85 -12.48
N ALA A 26 -18.74 -3.96 -13.71
CA ALA A 26 -18.49 -2.96 -14.75
C ALA A 26 -19.07 -1.59 -14.38
N THR A 27 -20.26 -1.56 -13.78
CA THR A 27 -20.90 -0.33 -13.32
C THR A 27 -20.08 0.37 -12.23
N VAL A 28 -19.65 -0.39 -11.22
CA VAL A 28 -18.83 0.17 -10.13
C VAL A 28 -17.42 0.53 -10.61
N ARG A 29 -16.83 -0.24 -11.54
CA ARG A 29 -15.54 0.09 -12.17
C ARG A 29 -15.60 1.43 -12.89
N ALA A 30 -16.64 1.66 -13.70
CA ALA A 30 -16.83 2.93 -14.38
C ALA A 30 -16.99 4.08 -13.38
N PHE A 31 -17.72 3.84 -12.29
CA PHE A 31 -17.86 4.81 -11.20
C PHE A 31 -16.52 5.16 -10.54
N VAL A 32 -15.70 4.17 -10.19
CA VAL A 32 -14.37 4.42 -9.60
C VAL A 32 -13.48 5.17 -10.58
N ASN A 33 -13.44 4.77 -11.86
CA ASN A 33 -12.64 5.45 -12.89
C ASN A 33 -13.02 6.92 -13.08
N LYS A 34 -14.27 7.30 -12.80
CA LYS A 34 -14.72 8.70 -12.86
C LYS A 34 -14.18 9.55 -11.69
N HIS A 35 -13.91 8.94 -10.54
CA HIS A 35 -13.57 9.65 -9.30
C HIS A 35 -12.13 9.43 -8.82
N ILE A 36 -11.44 8.43 -9.34
CA ILE A 36 -10.05 8.15 -8.98
C ILE A 36 -9.17 9.34 -9.44
N PRO A 37 -8.35 9.94 -8.55
CA PRO A 37 -7.44 11.00 -8.94
C PRO A 37 -6.39 10.52 -9.97
N PRO A 38 -5.75 11.43 -10.73
CA PRO A 38 -4.63 11.05 -11.58
C PRO A 38 -3.47 10.48 -10.74
N GLY A 39 -2.64 9.64 -11.37
CA GLY A 39 -1.48 9.01 -10.72
C GLY A 39 -1.72 7.58 -10.22
N TYR A 40 -2.98 7.14 -10.19
CA TYR A 40 -3.34 5.73 -10.04
C TYR A 40 -3.51 5.04 -11.39
N GLU A 41 -3.05 3.79 -11.49
CA GLU A 41 -3.22 2.92 -12.64
C GLU A 41 -4.11 1.73 -12.31
N GLU A 42 -5.04 1.43 -13.22
CA GLU A 42 -5.92 0.28 -13.10
C GLU A 42 -5.19 -0.99 -13.57
N CYS A 43 -5.06 -1.96 -12.67
CA CYS A 43 -4.40 -3.24 -12.96
C CYS A 43 -5.09 -4.39 -12.23
N LEU A 44 -4.57 -5.62 -12.41
CA LEU A 44 -4.96 -6.72 -11.54
C LEU A 44 -4.01 -6.79 -10.35
N VAL A 45 -4.57 -6.64 -9.15
CA VAL A 45 -3.88 -6.82 -7.88
C VAL A 45 -4.61 -7.91 -7.10
N TRP A 46 -3.83 -8.89 -6.60
CA TRP A 46 -4.37 -10.05 -5.86
C TRP A 46 -5.46 -10.85 -6.60
N GLY A 47 -5.46 -10.81 -7.93
CA GLY A 47 -6.48 -11.47 -8.77
C GLY A 47 -7.81 -10.72 -8.84
N THR A 48 -7.82 -9.42 -8.56
CA THR A 48 -9.00 -8.55 -8.62
C THR A 48 -8.63 -7.23 -9.28
N ILE A 49 -9.61 -6.41 -9.66
CA ILE A 49 -9.34 -5.09 -10.22
C ILE A 49 -8.84 -4.19 -9.08
N GLY A 50 -7.77 -3.45 -9.30
CA GLY A 50 -7.25 -2.48 -8.35
C GLY A 50 -6.73 -1.23 -9.02
N TRP A 51 -6.83 -0.12 -8.31
CA TRP A 51 -6.22 1.16 -8.65
C TRP A 51 -5.01 1.35 -7.76
N THR A 52 -3.84 1.35 -8.39
CA THR A 52 -2.56 1.22 -7.69
C THR A 52 -1.59 2.29 -8.14
N ILE A 53 -0.62 2.60 -7.28
CA ILE A 53 0.57 3.35 -7.67
C ILE A 53 1.58 2.34 -8.20
N PRO A 54 1.95 2.38 -9.49
CA PRO A 54 2.82 1.39 -10.09
C PRO A 54 4.26 1.52 -9.56
N LEU A 55 5.01 0.42 -9.59
CA LEU A 55 6.41 0.40 -9.16
C LEU A 55 7.32 1.29 -10.02
N SER A 56 6.94 1.54 -11.28
CA SER A 56 7.61 2.51 -12.15
C SER A 56 7.55 3.93 -11.60
N ARG A 57 6.50 4.27 -10.85
CA ARG A 57 6.33 5.56 -10.17
C ARG A 57 6.91 5.53 -8.75
N TYR A 58 6.70 4.45 -8.01
CA TYR A 58 7.19 4.31 -6.64
C TYR A 58 7.76 2.89 -6.39
N PRO A 59 9.09 2.69 -6.54
CA PRO A 59 9.73 1.37 -6.46
C PRO A 59 10.03 0.90 -5.02
N ASP A 60 9.99 1.81 -4.04
CA ASP A 60 10.38 1.52 -2.66
C ASP A 60 9.24 0.95 -1.81
N THR A 61 8.67 -0.16 -2.29
CA THR A 61 7.68 -0.92 -1.53
C THR A 61 8.31 -2.12 -0.83
N TYR A 62 7.81 -2.44 0.37
CA TYR A 62 8.40 -3.47 1.24
C TYR A 62 8.34 -4.89 0.65
N ASN A 63 7.40 -5.12 -0.27
CA ASN A 63 7.11 -6.41 -0.89
C ASN A 63 7.28 -6.39 -2.42
N LYS A 64 7.80 -5.28 -2.99
CA LYS A 64 7.93 -5.09 -4.43
C LYS A 64 6.60 -5.32 -5.17
N GLN A 65 5.50 -4.89 -4.57
CA GLN A 65 4.17 -4.84 -5.18
C GLN A 65 3.71 -3.38 -5.29
N PRO A 66 2.86 -3.04 -6.28
CA PRO A 66 2.21 -1.74 -6.36
C PRO A 66 1.42 -1.39 -5.10
N ILE A 67 1.31 -0.10 -4.78
CA ILE A 67 0.55 0.37 -3.62
C ILE A 67 -0.92 0.51 -4.02
N CYS A 68 -1.78 -0.39 -3.55
CA CYS A 68 -3.22 -0.36 -3.85
C CYS A 68 -3.96 0.70 -3.01
N TYR A 69 -4.83 1.48 -3.65
CA TYR A 69 -5.67 2.49 -2.99
C TYR A 69 -7.16 2.14 -3.00
N VAL A 70 -7.65 1.58 -4.10
CA VAL A 70 -9.02 1.04 -4.23
C VAL A 70 -8.92 -0.32 -4.92
N ALA A 71 -9.75 -1.28 -4.53
CA ALA A 71 -9.90 -2.54 -5.27
C ALA A 71 -11.35 -2.96 -5.38
N LEU A 72 -11.65 -3.76 -6.40
CA LEU A 72 -13.00 -4.21 -6.73
C LEU A 72 -12.98 -5.71 -7.08
N SER A 73 -13.78 -6.48 -6.37
CA SER A 73 -13.78 -7.95 -6.45
C SER A 73 -15.19 -8.52 -6.51
N SER A 74 -15.35 -9.60 -7.27
CA SER A 74 -16.50 -10.50 -7.22
C SER A 74 -16.17 -11.74 -6.37
N GLN A 75 -16.83 -11.85 -5.21
CA GLN A 75 -16.78 -13.03 -4.36
C GLN A 75 -17.93 -14.00 -4.71
N LYS A 76 -17.97 -15.15 -4.02
CA LYS A 76 -18.95 -16.21 -4.31
C LYS A 76 -20.40 -15.73 -4.15
N ASN A 77 -20.66 -14.94 -3.11
CA ASN A 77 -22.01 -14.53 -2.73
C ASN A 77 -22.25 -13.02 -2.88
N TYR A 78 -21.19 -12.20 -2.89
CA TYR A 78 -21.28 -10.75 -2.90
C TYR A 78 -20.12 -10.15 -3.70
N CYS A 79 -20.23 -8.86 -4.04
CA CYS A 79 -19.14 -8.04 -4.53
C CYS A 79 -18.49 -7.27 -3.37
N VAL A 80 -17.24 -6.87 -3.54
CA VAL A 80 -16.47 -6.15 -2.52
C VAL A 80 -15.82 -4.94 -3.13
N LEU A 81 -16.04 -3.78 -2.53
CA LEU A 81 -15.32 -2.55 -2.79
C LEU A 81 -14.36 -2.32 -1.63
N TYR A 82 -13.06 -2.38 -1.92
CA TYR A 82 -12.02 -2.10 -0.95
C TYR A 82 -11.71 -0.62 -0.97
N LEU A 83 -11.96 0.07 0.14
CA LEU A 83 -11.68 1.49 0.35
C LEU A 83 -10.59 1.62 1.41
N PHE A 84 -9.34 1.81 0.99
CA PHE A 84 -8.22 1.88 1.93
C PHE A 84 -8.09 3.24 2.62
N GLY A 85 -8.65 4.32 2.06
CA GLY A 85 -8.74 5.63 2.71
C GLY A 85 -9.52 5.61 4.04
N PRO A 86 -10.81 5.19 4.05
CA PRO A 86 -11.59 5.03 5.27
C PRO A 86 -10.95 4.12 6.32
N PHE A 87 -10.16 3.13 5.88
CA PHE A 87 -9.41 2.29 6.81
C PHE A 87 -8.26 3.03 7.52
N ARG A 88 -7.68 4.04 6.88
CA ARG A 88 -6.53 4.82 7.39
C ARG A 88 -6.92 6.15 8.03
N SER A 89 -8.17 6.60 7.84
CA SER A 89 -8.69 7.86 8.39
C SER A 89 -10.02 7.62 9.11
N ALA A 90 -10.03 7.85 10.43
CA ALA A 90 -11.25 7.76 11.23
C ALA A 90 -12.33 8.74 10.73
N ASN A 91 -11.92 9.91 10.25
CA ASN A 91 -12.84 10.90 9.68
C ASN A 91 -13.54 10.36 8.41
N GLN A 92 -12.78 9.76 7.48
CA GLN A 92 -13.38 9.17 6.28
C GLN A 92 -14.28 7.97 6.60
N LEU A 93 -13.94 7.19 7.63
CA LEU A 93 -14.80 6.10 8.10
C LEU A 93 -16.14 6.62 8.64
N GLU A 94 -16.11 7.68 9.45
CA GLU A 94 -17.34 8.29 9.97
C GLU A 94 -18.17 8.95 8.85
N GLN A 95 -17.53 9.59 7.88
CA GLN A 95 -18.21 10.10 6.67
C GLN A 95 -18.90 8.97 5.88
N LEU A 96 -18.23 7.82 5.71
CA LEU A 96 -18.82 6.64 5.06
C LEU A 96 -20.04 6.13 5.83
N LYS A 97 -19.92 5.95 7.15
CA LYS A 97 -21.04 5.50 8.01
C LYS A 97 -22.22 6.46 7.94
N ALA A 98 -21.94 7.77 8.03
CA ALA A 98 -22.96 8.81 7.93
C ALA A 98 -23.67 8.78 6.58
N ALA A 99 -22.92 8.58 5.48
CA ALA A 99 -23.49 8.49 4.14
C ALA A 99 -24.42 7.28 3.97
N PHE A 100 -24.04 6.11 4.50
CA PHE A 100 -24.91 4.93 4.50
C PHE A 100 -26.19 5.17 5.31
N LYS A 101 -26.06 5.77 6.50
CA LYS A 101 -27.20 6.12 7.35
C LYS A 101 -28.14 7.12 6.66
N ALA A 102 -27.61 8.18 6.05
CA ALA A 102 -28.38 9.20 5.35
C ALA A 102 -29.09 8.63 4.11
N ALA A 103 -28.48 7.67 3.43
CA ALA A 103 -29.08 6.98 2.29
C ALA A 103 -30.12 5.91 2.69
N GLY A 104 -30.33 5.67 3.99
CA GLY A 104 -31.19 4.58 4.47
C GLY A 104 -30.66 3.18 4.14
N LYS A 105 -29.35 3.05 3.86
CA LYS A 105 -28.72 1.80 3.42
C LYS A 105 -27.96 1.16 4.58
N LYS A 106 -28.04 -0.16 4.69
CA LYS A 106 -27.24 -0.91 5.67
C LYS A 106 -25.77 -0.94 5.21
N LEU A 107 -24.88 -0.49 6.08
CA LEU A 107 -23.44 -0.66 5.89
C LEU A 107 -23.03 -2.06 6.33
N ASP A 108 -22.69 -2.93 5.38
CA ASP A 108 -22.02 -4.20 5.63
C ASP A 108 -20.54 -4.05 5.25
N MET A 109 -19.66 -4.00 6.26
CA MET A 109 -18.23 -3.86 6.01
C MET A 109 -17.33 -4.62 6.99
N GLY A 110 -16.20 -5.10 6.46
CA GLY A 110 -15.01 -5.44 7.24
C GLY A 110 -14.14 -4.21 7.52
N LYS A 111 -12.85 -4.40 7.82
CA LYS A 111 -11.92 -3.29 8.12
C LYS A 111 -11.80 -2.25 7.00
N SER A 112 -11.73 -2.70 5.75
CA SER A 112 -11.63 -1.86 4.55
C SER A 112 -12.55 -2.31 3.42
N CYS A 113 -13.37 -3.33 3.67
CA CYS A 113 -14.11 -4.07 2.65
C CYS A 113 -15.59 -3.73 2.79
N VAL A 114 -16.18 -3.00 1.85
CA VAL A 114 -17.63 -2.78 1.78
C VAL A 114 -18.24 -3.89 0.92
N HIS A 115 -19.15 -4.67 1.49
CA HIS A 115 -19.87 -5.72 0.79
C HIS A 115 -21.12 -5.15 0.11
N PHE A 116 -21.41 -5.60 -1.10
CA PHE A 116 -22.59 -5.19 -1.86
C PHE A 116 -23.01 -6.25 -2.87
N GLU A 117 -24.27 -6.26 -3.30
CA GLU A 117 -24.76 -7.16 -4.35
C GLU A 117 -25.10 -6.39 -5.63
N SER A 118 -25.59 -5.16 -5.46
CA SER A 118 -25.97 -4.23 -6.51
C SER A 118 -25.28 -2.88 -6.31
N PRO A 119 -24.97 -2.12 -7.38
CA PRO A 119 -24.49 -0.74 -7.24
C PRO A 119 -25.44 0.15 -6.43
N ASN A 120 -26.75 -0.18 -6.42
CA ASN A 120 -27.75 0.54 -5.66
C ASN A 120 -27.62 0.34 -4.14
N ASP A 121 -26.86 -0.63 -3.66
CA ASP A 121 -26.61 -0.83 -2.22
C ASP A 121 -25.59 0.16 -1.70
N LEU A 122 -24.88 0.87 -2.58
CA LEU A 122 -23.82 1.80 -2.26
C LEU A 122 -24.32 3.26 -2.31
N PRO A 123 -23.99 4.13 -1.35
CA PRO A 123 -24.15 5.57 -1.49
C PRO A 123 -23.03 6.10 -2.41
N LEU A 124 -23.16 5.83 -3.71
CA LEU A 124 -22.10 6.05 -4.71
C LEU A 124 -21.55 7.48 -4.66
N GLU A 125 -22.40 8.51 -4.64
CA GLU A 125 -21.95 9.92 -4.57
C GLU A 125 -20.96 10.18 -3.42
N ALA A 126 -21.30 9.74 -2.20
CA ALA A 126 -20.41 9.91 -1.04
C ALA A 126 -19.13 9.07 -1.16
N ILE A 127 -19.22 7.86 -1.72
CA ILE A 127 -18.03 7.04 -1.99
C ILE A 127 -17.12 7.71 -3.02
N GLY A 128 -17.68 8.37 -4.04
CA GLY A 128 -16.92 9.12 -5.04
C GLY A 128 -16.13 10.26 -4.42
N GLN A 129 -16.75 11.00 -3.50
CA GLN A 129 -16.07 12.05 -2.73
C GLN A 129 -14.91 11.48 -1.90
N LEU A 130 -15.11 10.33 -1.23
CA LEU A 130 -14.06 9.68 -0.45
C LEU A 130 -12.90 9.19 -1.32
N ILE A 131 -13.19 8.62 -2.50
CA ILE A 131 -12.17 8.18 -3.47
C ILE A 131 -11.39 9.38 -4.02
N SER A 132 -12.07 10.50 -4.28
CA SER A 132 -11.46 11.70 -4.84
C SER A 132 -10.59 12.46 -3.84
N ALA A 133 -10.76 12.19 -2.54
CA ALA A 133 -10.16 12.98 -1.47
C ALA A 133 -8.64 12.76 -1.29
N ILE A 134 -8.11 11.61 -1.70
CA ILE A 134 -6.70 11.26 -1.47
C ILE A 134 -5.95 11.18 -2.81
N SER A 135 -5.07 12.14 -3.05
CA SER A 135 -4.17 12.15 -4.21
C SER A 135 -3.19 10.97 -4.16
N SER A 136 -2.55 10.65 -5.29
CA SER A 136 -1.54 9.59 -5.32
C SER A 136 -0.34 9.89 -4.42
N GLU A 137 0.03 11.16 -4.30
CA GLU A 137 1.12 11.66 -3.47
C GLU A 137 0.78 11.50 -1.99
N GLU A 138 -0.40 11.96 -1.57
CA GLU A 138 -0.87 11.81 -0.19
C GLU A 138 -0.95 10.33 0.20
N TRP A 139 -1.34 9.46 -0.75
CA TRP A 139 -1.36 8.02 -0.51
C TRP A 139 0.03 7.40 -0.31
N ILE A 140 1.06 7.90 -1.01
CA ILE A 140 2.45 7.50 -0.78
C ILE A 140 2.88 7.91 0.63
N GLU A 141 2.58 9.14 1.05
CA GLU A 141 2.91 9.63 2.39
C GLU A 141 2.24 8.79 3.49
N ILE A 142 0.93 8.50 3.33
CA ILE A 142 0.19 7.62 4.25
C ILE A 142 0.81 6.22 4.31
N TYR A 143 1.26 5.70 3.16
CA TYR A 143 1.95 4.43 3.07
C TYR A 143 3.28 4.47 3.83
N GLU A 144 4.14 5.45 3.59
CA GLU A 144 5.44 5.60 4.25
C GLU A 144 5.30 5.73 5.77
N GLN A 145 4.37 6.58 6.23
CA GLN A 145 4.04 6.71 7.65
C GLN A 145 3.58 5.39 8.25
N SER A 146 2.78 4.60 7.52
CA SER A 146 2.38 3.25 7.95
C SER A 146 3.58 2.34 8.21
N ARG A 147 4.64 2.47 7.40
CA ARG A 147 5.85 1.65 7.51
C ARG A 147 6.65 2.01 8.74
N LEU A 148 6.74 3.29 9.09
CA LEU A 148 7.41 3.77 10.30
C LEU A 148 6.77 3.24 11.59
N LEU A 149 5.46 2.97 11.59
CA LEU A 149 4.75 2.40 12.74
C LEU A 149 5.00 0.89 12.94
N THR A 150 5.60 0.20 11.96
CA THR A 150 5.93 -1.23 12.09
C THR A 150 7.18 -1.44 12.92
N LYS A 151 7.33 -2.60 13.58
CA LYS A 151 8.57 -2.96 14.31
C LYS A 151 9.82 -2.83 13.43
N ALA A 152 9.71 -3.20 12.16
CA ALA A 152 10.79 -3.08 11.18
C ALA A 152 11.11 -1.61 10.86
N GLY A 153 10.10 -0.77 10.64
CA GLY A 153 10.28 0.67 10.40
C GLY A 153 10.87 1.39 11.61
N GLN A 154 10.42 1.06 12.82
CA GLN A 154 10.99 1.59 14.06
C GLN A 154 12.46 1.19 14.23
N ALA A 155 12.82 -0.06 13.92
CA ALA A 155 14.21 -0.52 13.94
C ALA A 155 15.07 0.21 12.89
N GLN A 156 14.51 0.51 11.72
CA GLN A 156 15.22 1.21 10.65
C GLN A 156 15.41 2.71 10.95
N SER A 157 14.42 3.38 11.53
CA SER A 157 14.58 4.78 12.01
C SER A 157 15.64 4.86 13.10
N ARG A 158 15.59 3.97 14.10
CA ARG A 158 16.60 3.91 15.17
C ARG A 158 18.03 3.71 14.65
N LYS A 159 18.21 2.99 13.54
CA LYS A 159 19.53 2.82 12.89
C LYS A 159 19.98 4.08 12.13
N ARG A 160 19.04 4.84 11.57
CA ARG A 160 19.32 6.10 10.84
C ARG A 160 19.63 7.25 11.78
N ASP A 161 18.94 7.31 12.91
CA ASP A 161 19.08 8.38 13.91
C ASP A 161 20.22 8.08 14.92
N ALA A 162 20.90 6.93 14.79
CA ALA A 162 22.10 6.64 15.55
C ALA A 162 23.26 7.54 15.07
N PRO A 163 23.93 8.31 15.96
CA PRO A 163 25.03 9.16 15.56
C PRO A 163 26.14 8.31 14.94
N ALA A 164 26.59 8.69 13.75
CA ALA A 164 27.71 8.05 13.07
C ALA A 164 28.94 8.14 13.99
N ALA A 165 29.32 7.01 14.61
CA ALA A 165 30.52 6.92 15.41
C ALA A 165 31.72 7.30 14.52
N ARG A 166 32.28 8.48 14.83
CA ARG A 166 33.49 9.06 14.25
C ARG A 166 34.59 7.99 14.20
N LYS A 167 34.95 7.51 13.00
CA LYS A 167 36.24 6.83 12.79
C LYS A 167 37.34 7.88 12.91
N VAL A 168 37.96 8.04 14.07
CA VAL A 168 39.23 8.78 14.20
C VAL A 168 40.16 8.03 15.16
N ALA A 169 41.37 7.79 14.64
CA ALA A 169 42.62 7.47 15.33
C ALA A 169 42.80 6.07 15.95
N ALA A 170 43.30 5.14 15.11
CA ALA A 170 44.38 4.26 15.51
C ALA A 170 45.39 4.17 14.34
N LYS A 171 46.22 5.21 14.20
CA LYS A 171 47.43 5.16 13.38
C LYS A 171 48.48 6.08 14.03
N SER A 172 49.72 5.58 14.00
CA SER A 172 51.01 6.14 14.41
C SER A 172 51.38 6.16 15.90
N ALA A 173 52.15 5.14 16.32
CA ALA A 173 53.50 5.32 16.86
C ALA A 173 54.27 3.97 16.88
N SER A 174 54.93 3.64 15.76
CA SER A 174 56.21 2.92 15.71
C SER A 174 57.31 3.98 15.99
N ALA A 175 58.44 3.81 16.67
CA ALA A 175 59.34 2.69 17.01
C ALA A 175 60.33 3.24 18.12
N PRO A 176 61.50 2.66 18.44
CA PRO A 176 62.06 1.35 18.09
C PRO A 176 62.62 0.53 19.27
N THR A 177 62.84 -0.75 18.97
CA THR A 177 63.68 -1.70 19.68
C THR A 177 65.15 -1.28 19.62
N VAL A 178 65.85 -1.30 20.75
CA VAL A 178 67.30 -1.51 20.79
C VAL A 178 67.58 -2.72 21.67
N SER A 179 68.20 -3.72 21.07
CA SER A 179 68.78 -4.90 21.71
C SER A 179 70.29 -4.77 21.52
N ALA A 180 71.08 -4.99 22.59
CA ALA A 180 72.52 -5.12 22.49
C ALA A 180 72.97 -6.29 23.37
N GLY A 181 73.52 -7.32 22.73
CA GLY A 181 74.28 -8.40 23.37
C GLY A 181 75.71 -8.41 22.82
N THR A 182 76.67 -8.40 23.76
CA THR A 182 77.93 -9.16 23.87
C THR A 182 79.02 -9.10 22.77
N LEU A 183 80.29 -8.83 23.15
CA LEU A 183 81.47 -9.74 23.09
C LEU A 183 82.83 -9.04 23.40
N ASP A 184 83.61 -9.74 24.25
CA ASP A 184 85.06 -9.89 24.56
C ASP A 184 86.20 -8.94 24.09
N GLY A 185 87.29 -8.90 24.89
CA GLY A 185 88.65 -8.59 24.39
C GLY A 185 89.73 -8.21 25.42
N GLU A 186 90.58 -9.18 25.77
CA GLU A 186 91.88 -9.13 26.47
C GLU A 186 92.93 -8.19 25.84
N SER A 187 93.75 -7.52 26.69
CA SER A 187 95.22 -7.38 26.59
C SER A 187 95.77 -6.69 27.84
#